data_AF-K1TY83-F1
#
_entry.id   AF-K1TY83-F1
#
_cell.length_a   1.000
_cell.length_b   1.000
_cell.length_c   1.000
_cell.angle_alpha   90.00
_cell.angle_beta   90.00
_cell.angle_gamma   90.00
#
_symmetry.space_group_name_H-M   'P 1'
#
loop_
_entity.id
_entity.type
_entity.pdbx_description
1 polymer ?
#
loop_
_entity_poly.entity_id
_entity_poly.type
_entity_poly.pdbx_seq_one_letter_code
_entity_poly.pdbx_strand_id
1 'polypeptide(L)'
;MISSKKFFAEYKNSEKLNIMRIKSGRADNMIRLATELPKAAGNSDIYMSMNPLTRVNHSVRRDQEHIARLKWLYVDLDYYNTVYKAYTKDQIMGLLELDYYDRIIPRPTYVVDSGRGLYLLWRIDENVKAYSRWIKMQMYLYNQLLDFGADRKIVTDSARVLRIPGSTNSKSGSCVTILEATDLKYSLTSLIR
;
A
#
# COMPACT_ATOMS: atom_id res chain seq x y z
N MET A 1 -13.55 11.78 -8.13
CA MET A 1 -12.87 10.67 -7.41
C MET A 1 -12.01 9.91 -8.41
N ILE A 2 -10.73 9.72 -8.11
CA ILE A 2 -9.80 9.03 -9.01
C ILE A 2 -10.23 7.55 -9.12
N SER A 3 -10.26 7.01 -10.34
CA SER A 3 -10.75 5.65 -10.57
C SER A 3 -9.82 4.60 -9.97
N SER A 4 -10.38 3.66 -9.20
CA SER A 4 -9.66 2.48 -8.72
C SER A 4 -9.12 1.61 -9.86
N LYS A 5 -9.71 1.70 -11.07
CA LYS A 5 -9.21 1.03 -12.27
C LYS A 5 -7.77 1.44 -12.60
N LYS A 6 -7.39 2.72 -12.39
CA LYS A 6 -6.02 3.19 -12.63
C LYS A 6 -5.02 2.44 -11.74
N PHE A 7 -5.34 2.33 -10.45
CA PHE A 7 -4.50 1.61 -9.48
C PHE A 7 -4.37 0.11 -9.82
N PHE A 8 -5.47 -0.55 -10.20
CA PHE A 8 -5.43 -1.97 -10.56
C PHE A 8 -4.69 -2.25 -11.88
N ALA A 9 -4.60 -1.27 -12.78
CA ALA A 9 -3.84 -1.38 -14.02
C ALA A 9 -2.31 -1.43 -13.81
N GLU A 10 -1.81 -1.19 -12.60
CA GLU A 10 -0.38 -1.31 -12.27
C GLU A 10 0.12 -2.76 -12.19
N TYR A 11 -0.81 -3.70 -12.15
CA TYR A 11 -0.56 -5.14 -12.12
C TYR A 11 -0.75 -5.76 -13.50
N LYS A 12 0.09 -6.74 -13.82
CA LYS A 12 -0.10 -7.53 -15.04
C LYS A 12 -1.26 -8.51 -14.82
N ASN A 13 -2.04 -8.77 -15.87
CA ASN A 13 -3.17 -9.69 -15.81
C ASN A 13 -2.82 -11.08 -15.25
N SER A 14 -1.61 -11.57 -15.50
CA SER A 14 -1.11 -12.88 -15.04
C SER A 14 -0.59 -12.88 -13.60
N GLU A 15 -0.45 -11.72 -12.96
CA GLU A 15 0.06 -11.62 -11.60
C GLU A 15 -0.97 -12.12 -10.59
N LYS A 16 -0.50 -12.93 -9.63
CA LYS A 16 -1.34 -13.50 -8.58
C LYS A 16 -1.26 -12.61 -7.36
N LEU A 17 -2.40 -12.27 -6.77
CA LEU A 17 -2.52 -11.43 -5.60
C LEU A 17 -3.32 -12.17 -4.54
N ASN A 18 -3.00 -11.94 -3.27
CA ASN A 18 -3.83 -12.40 -2.17
C ASN A 18 -4.98 -11.42 -1.97
N ILE A 19 -6.21 -11.91 -1.98
CA ILE A 19 -7.41 -11.19 -1.59
C ILE A 19 -7.82 -11.70 -0.23
N MET A 20 -7.82 -10.79 0.73
CA MET A 20 -8.23 -11.09 2.10
C MET A 20 -9.57 -10.42 2.37
N ARG A 21 -10.50 -11.18 2.94
CA ARG A 21 -11.78 -10.67 3.44
C ARG A 21 -11.87 -10.94 4.92
N ILE A 22 -12.34 -9.97 5.70
CA ILE A 22 -12.63 -10.18 7.11
C ILE A 22 -14.13 -10.51 7.24
N LYS A 23 -14.44 -11.71 7.76
CA LYS A 23 -15.80 -12.16 8.07
C LYS A 23 -15.84 -12.66 9.51
N SER A 24 -16.72 -12.10 10.33
CA SER A 24 -16.90 -12.50 11.74
C SER A 24 -15.57 -12.57 12.53
N GLY A 25 -14.68 -11.59 12.31
CA GLY A 25 -13.37 -11.51 12.96
C GLY A 25 -12.30 -12.47 12.42
N ARG A 26 -12.62 -13.30 11.42
CA ARG A 26 -11.66 -14.21 10.77
C ARG A 26 -11.25 -13.70 9.40
N ALA A 27 -9.96 -13.84 9.09
CA ALA A 27 -9.40 -13.52 7.78
C ALA A 27 -9.53 -14.73 6.85
N ASP A 28 -10.29 -14.57 5.77
CA ASP A 28 -10.37 -15.51 4.66
C ASP A 28 -9.45 -15.04 3.53
N ASN A 29 -8.50 -15.86 3.11
CA ASN A 29 -7.46 -15.51 2.15
C ASN A 29 -7.61 -16.33 0.88
N MET A 30 -7.62 -15.66 -0.26
CA MET A 30 -7.81 -16.27 -1.57
C MET A 30 -6.77 -15.74 -2.55
N ILE A 31 -6.09 -16.64 -3.27
CA ILE A 31 -5.22 -16.23 -4.37
C ILE A 31 -6.07 -16.03 -5.63
N ARG A 32 -5.91 -14.89 -6.29
CA ARG A 32 -6.62 -14.50 -7.51
C ARG A 32 -5.66 -13.88 -8.51
N LEU A 33 -5.99 -13.98 -9.80
CA LEU A 33 -5.29 -13.19 -10.82
C LEU A 33 -5.70 -11.71 -10.70
N ALA A 34 -4.83 -10.80 -11.15
CA ALA A 34 -5.14 -9.37 -11.19
C ALA A 34 -6.40 -9.06 -12.04
N THR A 35 -6.71 -9.89 -13.04
CA THR A 35 -7.96 -9.79 -13.84
C THR A 35 -9.21 -10.18 -13.07
N GLU A 36 -9.08 -10.91 -11.98
CA GLU A 36 -10.16 -11.47 -11.17
C GLU A 36 -10.39 -10.67 -9.88
N LEU A 37 -9.74 -9.50 -9.76
CA LEU A 37 -9.88 -8.66 -8.57
C LEU A 37 -11.35 -8.32 -8.35
N PRO A 38 -11.86 -8.51 -7.12
CA PRO A 38 -13.26 -8.33 -6.84
C PRO A 38 -13.68 -6.88 -7.09
N LYS A 39 -14.92 -6.68 -7.54
CA LYS A 39 -15.53 -5.35 -7.47
C LYS A 39 -15.59 -4.93 -6.00
N ALA A 40 -14.79 -3.93 -5.64
CA ALA A 40 -14.69 -3.44 -4.27
C ALA A 40 -15.98 -2.77 -3.79
N ALA A 41 -16.71 -2.13 -4.72
CA ALA A 41 -17.93 -1.38 -4.45
C ALA A 41 -18.97 -2.22 -3.68
N GLY A 42 -19.50 -1.65 -2.60
CA GLY A 42 -20.54 -2.28 -1.78
C GLY A 42 -20.05 -3.39 -0.84
N ASN A 43 -18.75 -3.69 -0.80
CA ASN A 43 -18.19 -4.69 0.11
C ASN A 43 -17.29 -4.03 1.15
N SER A 44 -17.38 -4.49 2.40
CA SER A 44 -16.54 -4.02 3.50
C SER A 44 -15.30 -4.89 3.68
N ASP A 45 -14.21 -4.29 4.15
CA ASP A 45 -12.98 -4.98 4.60
C ASP A 45 -12.42 -5.99 3.60
N ILE A 46 -12.34 -5.57 2.34
CA ILE A 46 -11.57 -6.28 1.32
C ILE A 46 -10.15 -5.70 1.29
N TYR A 47 -9.17 -6.57 1.39
CA TYR A 47 -7.76 -6.24 1.30
C TYR A 47 -7.13 -7.01 0.14
N MET A 48 -6.03 -6.48 -0.36
CA MET A 48 -5.22 -7.10 -1.41
C MET A 48 -3.75 -7.02 -1.07
N SER A 49 -2.96 -8.05 -1.38
CA SER A 49 -1.51 -7.96 -1.26
C SER A 49 -0.97 -6.92 -2.22
N MET A 50 -0.09 -6.05 -1.74
CA MET A 50 0.49 -5.01 -2.58
C MET A 50 1.47 -5.60 -3.58
N ASN A 51 2.25 -6.59 -3.17
CA ASN A 51 3.17 -7.28 -4.05
C ASN A 51 2.54 -8.61 -4.55
N PRO A 52 2.76 -8.98 -5.83
CA PRO A 52 2.27 -10.23 -6.38
C PRO A 52 3.00 -11.42 -5.76
N LEU A 53 2.30 -12.55 -5.71
CA LEU A 53 2.74 -13.79 -5.10
C LEU A 53 3.09 -14.84 -6.17
N THR A 54 3.99 -15.74 -5.82
CA THR A 54 4.39 -16.90 -6.61
C THR A 54 4.17 -18.18 -5.81
N ARG A 55 4.18 -19.32 -6.51
CA ARG A 55 4.06 -20.64 -5.90
C ARG A 55 5.45 -21.13 -5.50
N VAL A 56 5.58 -21.61 -4.27
CA VAL A 56 6.78 -22.29 -3.76
C VAL A 56 6.34 -23.63 -3.17
N ASN A 57 7.02 -24.71 -3.57
CA ASN A 57 6.73 -26.08 -3.12
C ASN A 57 5.23 -26.42 -3.15
N HIS A 58 4.60 -26.19 -4.30
CA HIS A 58 3.16 -26.44 -4.57
C HIS A 58 2.16 -25.56 -3.81
N SER A 59 2.60 -24.71 -2.89
CA SER A 59 1.74 -23.81 -2.10
C SER A 59 1.95 -22.32 -2.45
N VAL A 60 0.98 -21.49 -2.09
CA VAL A 60 1.11 -20.03 -2.13
C VAL A 60 0.66 -19.51 -0.78
N ARG A 61 1.51 -18.74 -0.10
CA ARG A 61 1.21 -18.12 1.19
C ARG A 61 1.44 -16.61 1.12
N ARG A 62 0.85 -15.89 2.08
CA ARG A 62 1.09 -14.45 2.28
C ARG A 62 2.29 -14.27 3.22
N ASP A 63 3.48 -14.47 2.68
CA ASP A 63 4.74 -14.29 3.38
C ASP A 63 5.83 -13.80 2.40
N GLN A 64 7.01 -13.50 2.93
CA GLN A 64 8.14 -13.00 2.14
C GLN A 64 8.65 -14.04 1.11
N GLU A 65 8.61 -15.34 1.44
CA GLU A 65 9.09 -16.43 0.59
C GLU A 65 8.31 -16.50 -0.72
N HIS A 66 7.01 -16.19 -0.67
CA HIS A 66 6.12 -16.28 -1.81
C HIS A 66 6.00 -14.97 -2.59
N ILE A 67 6.78 -13.93 -2.31
CA ILE A 67 6.75 -12.72 -3.15
C ILE A 67 7.32 -13.06 -4.54
N ALA A 68 6.59 -12.69 -5.59
CA ALA A 68 7.04 -12.84 -6.98
C ALA A 68 7.88 -11.65 -7.43
N ARG A 69 7.50 -10.43 -7.00
CA ARG A 69 8.10 -9.17 -7.42
C ARG A 69 7.81 -8.08 -6.40
N LEU A 70 8.74 -7.15 -6.19
CA LEU A 70 8.54 -5.98 -5.34
C LEU A 70 7.99 -4.86 -6.22
N LYS A 71 6.67 -4.65 -6.15
CA LYS A 71 5.91 -3.68 -6.96
C LYS A 71 5.75 -2.32 -6.29
N TRP A 72 5.91 -2.27 -4.97
CA TRP A 72 5.63 -1.09 -4.18
C TRP A 72 6.56 -0.95 -2.99
N LEU A 73 6.89 0.31 -2.68
CA LEU A 73 7.16 0.74 -1.31
C LEU A 73 5.87 1.33 -0.76
N TYR A 74 5.64 1.21 0.53
CA TYR A 74 4.41 1.69 1.16
C TYR A 74 4.60 2.04 2.62
N VAL A 75 3.91 3.10 3.04
CA VAL A 75 3.79 3.54 4.43
C VAL A 75 2.30 3.73 4.75
N ASP A 76 1.88 3.28 5.93
CA ASP A 76 0.55 3.48 6.50
C ASP A 76 0.66 4.56 7.58
N LEU A 77 0.02 5.70 7.35
CA LEU A 77 0.01 6.85 8.24
C LEU A 77 -1.24 6.81 9.12
N ASP A 78 -1.06 6.33 10.33
CA ASP A 78 -2.07 6.39 11.38
C ASP A 78 -2.03 7.74 12.12
N TYR A 79 -2.04 8.84 11.37
CA TYR A 79 -1.86 10.21 11.90
C TYR A 79 -2.92 10.57 12.97
N TYR A 80 -4.08 9.92 12.94
CA TYR A 80 -5.15 10.07 13.94
C TYR A 80 -4.76 9.57 15.34
N ASN A 81 -3.62 8.87 15.49
CA ASN A 81 -3.02 8.48 16.77
C ASN A 81 -1.89 9.41 17.22
N THR A 82 -1.69 10.54 16.53
CA THR A 82 -0.58 11.48 16.79
C THR A 82 -1.10 12.86 17.21
N VAL A 83 -0.20 13.83 17.35
CA VAL A 83 -0.55 15.24 17.55
C VAL A 83 -1.42 15.81 16.42
N TYR A 84 -1.38 15.19 15.23
CA TYR A 84 -2.18 15.58 14.08
C TYR A 84 -3.61 15.02 14.08
N LYS A 85 -4.09 14.43 15.18
CA LYS A 85 -5.44 13.81 15.24
C LYS A 85 -6.59 14.73 14.83
N ALA A 86 -6.48 16.03 15.10
CA ALA A 86 -7.48 17.03 14.72
C ALA A 86 -7.36 17.52 13.27
N TYR A 87 -6.31 17.14 12.55
CA TYR A 87 -6.07 17.57 11.18
C TYR A 87 -6.96 16.78 10.21
N THR A 88 -7.43 17.46 9.17
CA THR A 88 -8.05 16.81 8.01
C THR A 88 -6.99 16.11 7.17
N LYS A 89 -7.42 15.17 6.31
CA LYS A 89 -6.50 14.49 5.38
C LYS A 89 -5.85 15.47 4.42
N ASP A 90 -6.60 16.46 3.95
CA ASP A 90 -6.07 17.53 3.08
C ASP A 90 -5.01 18.37 3.79
N GLN A 91 -5.18 18.66 5.09
CA GLN A 91 -4.15 19.35 5.87
C GLN A 91 -2.89 18.49 6.03
N ILE A 92 -3.03 17.19 6.31
CA ILE A 92 -1.88 16.27 6.37
C ILE A 92 -1.16 16.21 5.02
N MET A 93 -1.89 16.09 3.93
CA MET A 93 -1.32 16.10 2.58
C MET A 93 -0.63 17.43 2.27
N GLY A 94 -1.20 18.57 2.69
CA GLY A 94 -0.58 19.88 2.55
C GLY A 94 0.75 20.00 3.29
N LEU A 95 0.85 19.46 4.52
CA LEU A 95 2.12 19.39 5.25
C LEU A 95 3.17 18.54 4.51
N LEU A 96 2.76 17.36 4.03
CA LEU A 96 3.65 16.48 3.26
C LEU A 96 4.11 17.14 1.95
N GLU A 97 3.21 17.83 1.26
CA GLU A 97 3.50 18.54 0.01
C GLU A 97 4.55 19.63 0.20
N LEU A 98 4.39 20.47 1.24
CA LEU A 98 5.23 21.64 1.47
C LEU A 98 6.62 21.27 2.01
N ASP A 99 6.65 20.35 2.97
CA ASP A 99 7.85 20.12 3.79
C ASP A 99 8.60 18.84 3.41
N TYR A 100 7.93 17.83 2.83
CA TYR A 100 8.49 16.50 2.65
C TYR A 100 8.76 16.12 1.19
N TYR A 101 7.78 16.26 0.31
CA TYR A 101 7.91 15.74 -1.05
C TYR A 101 9.01 16.43 -1.84
N ASP A 102 9.76 15.63 -2.62
CA ASP A 102 10.86 16.05 -3.49
C ASP A 102 12.05 16.73 -2.76
N ARG A 103 12.02 16.71 -1.41
CA ARG A 103 13.05 17.27 -0.51
C ARG A 103 13.56 16.22 0.46
N ILE A 104 12.65 15.66 1.25
CA ILE A 104 12.91 14.69 2.31
C ILE A 104 12.51 13.29 1.87
N ILE A 105 11.42 13.13 1.11
CA ILE A 105 11.01 11.85 0.54
C ILE A 105 10.64 12.04 -0.93
N PRO A 106 10.79 11.01 -1.78
CA PRO A 106 10.24 11.07 -3.12
C PRO A 106 8.72 11.27 -3.06
N ARG A 107 8.14 11.96 -4.04
CA ARG A 107 6.69 12.08 -4.16
C ARG A 107 6.00 10.71 -4.32
N PRO A 108 4.94 10.38 -3.56
CA PRO A 108 4.19 9.15 -3.76
C PRO A 108 3.60 9.02 -5.18
N THR A 109 3.50 7.78 -5.66
CA THR A 109 2.72 7.49 -6.87
C THR A 109 1.22 7.58 -6.59
N TYR A 110 0.80 7.09 -5.41
CA TYR A 110 -0.59 7.19 -4.95
C TYR A 110 -0.65 7.60 -3.48
N VAL A 111 -1.65 8.42 -3.17
CA VAL A 111 -2.11 8.69 -1.80
C VAL A 111 -3.53 8.14 -1.68
N VAL A 112 -3.76 7.24 -0.73
CA VAL A 112 -5.04 6.56 -0.55
C VAL A 112 -5.60 6.85 0.83
N ASP A 113 -6.84 7.34 0.90
CA ASP A 113 -7.62 7.39 2.13
C ASP A 113 -8.01 5.97 2.53
N SER A 114 -7.45 5.47 3.63
CA SER A 114 -7.76 4.13 4.16
C SER A 114 -9.10 4.05 4.91
N GLY A 115 -9.81 5.18 4.99
CA GLY A 115 -11.00 5.42 5.79
C GLY A 115 -10.72 5.99 7.19
N ARG A 116 -9.45 6.01 7.63
CA ARG A 116 -9.03 6.60 8.92
C ARG A 116 -7.71 7.34 8.81
N GLY A 117 -6.74 6.73 8.14
CA GLY A 117 -5.41 7.29 7.88
C GLY A 117 -5.14 7.40 6.38
N LEU A 118 -3.87 7.48 6.02
CA LEU A 118 -3.42 7.55 4.62
C LEU A 118 -2.44 6.42 4.30
N TYR A 119 -2.57 5.82 3.12
CA TYR A 119 -1.50 5.02 2.54
C TYR A 119 -0.71 5.89 1.57
N LEU A 120 0.60 5.98 1.77
CA LEU A 120 1.52 6.53 0.78
C LEU A 120 2.18 5.38 0.04
N LEU A 121 2.05 5.36 -1.30
CA LEU A 121 2.48 4.24 -2.14
C LEU A 121 3.43 4.72 -3.24
N TRP A 122 4.61 4.12 -3.34
CA TRP A 122 5.57 4.41 -4.42
C TRP A 122 5.72 3.20 -5.32
N ARG A 123 5.43 3.37 -6.61
CA ARG A 123 5.51 2.31 -7.61
C ARG A 123 6.97 2.05 -7.95
N ILE A 124 7.42 0.81 -7.76
CA ILE A 124 8.76 0.29 -8.14
C ILE A 124 8.60 -1.05 -8.86
N ASP A 125 9.51 -1.52 -9.69
CA ASP A 125 9.34 -2.84 -10.32
C ASP A 125 10.60 -3.70 -10.22
N GLU A 126 10.84 -4.19 -9.01
CA GLU A 126 12.12 -4.78 -8.60
C GLU A 126 12.04 -6.29 -8.43
N ASN A 127 13.16 -6.97 -8.74
CA ASN A 127 13.31 -8.38 -8.44
C ASN A 127 13.40 -8.59 -6.92
N VAL A 128 12.87 -9.72 -6.42
CA VAL A 128 12.93 -10.07 -4.99
C VAL A 128 14.33 -10.15 -4.40
N LYS A 129 15.37 -10.37 -5.23
CA LYS A 129 16.78 -10.27 -4.82
C LYS A 129 17.16 -8.88 -4.31
N ALA A 130 16.40 -7.84 -4.63
CA ALA A 130 16.60 -6.48 -4.12
C ALA A 130 15.97 -6.25 -2.73
N TYR A 131 15.51 -7.30 -2.04
CA TYR A 131 14.78 -7.16 -0.77
C TYR A 131 15.53 -6.39 0.32
N SER A 132 16.86 -6.56 0.44
CA SER A 132 17.66 -5.80 1.41
C SER A 132 17.62 -4.30 1.13
N ARG A 133 17.73 -3.90 -0.15
CA ARG A 133 17.58 -2.52 -0.60
C ARG A 133 16.15 -2.02 -0.39
N TRP A 134 15.16 -2.87 -0.64
CA TRP A 134 13.75 -2.55 -0.38
C TRP A 134 13.50 -2.23 1.10
N ILE A 135 14.00 -3.06 2.04
CA ILE A 135 13.92 -2.78 3.48
C ILE A 135 14.63 -1.48 3.82
N LYS A 136 15.83 -1.23 3.28
CA LYS A 136 16.57 0.02 3.52
C LYS A 136 15.72 1.24 3.14
N MET A 137 15.05 1.19 1.99
CA MET A 137 14.19 2.28 1.55
C MET A 137 12.88 2.39 2.35
N GLN A 138 12.23 1.26 2.68
CA GLN A 138 11.07 1.26 3.59
C GLN A 138 11.40 1.87 4.95
N MET A 139 12.57 1.52 5.52
CA MET A 139 13.04 2.04 6.80
C MET A 139 13.30 3.54 6.72
N TYR A 140 13.90 4.02 5.64
CA TYR A 140 14.09 5.44 5.41
C TYR A 140 12.74 6.18 5.39
N LEU A 141 11.79 5.74 4.56
CA LEU A 141 10.46 6.35 4.46
C LEU A 141 9.74 6.33 5.81
N TYR A 142 9.77 5.20 6.53
CA TYR A 142 9.22 5.06 7.86
C TYR A 142 9.82 6.09 8.84
N ASN A 143 11.14 6.22 8.89
CA ASN A 143 11.81 7.15 9.79
C ASN A 143 11.44 8.62 9.51
N GLN A 144 11.34 9.00 8.23
CA GLN A 144 10.93 10.36 7.86
C GLN A 144 9.47 10.66 8.23
N LEU A 145 8.63 9.64 8.35
CA LEU A 145 7.19 9.79 8.54
C LEU A 145 6.71 9.37 9.94
N LEU A 146 7.63 9.23 10.89
CA LEU A 146 7.34 8.83 12.28
C LEU A 146 6.33 9.77 12.95
N ASP A 147 6.48 11.07 12.76
CA ASP A 147 5.62 12.09 13.39
C ASP A 147 4.16 12.01 12.91
N PHE A 148 3.94 11.41 11.74
CA PHE A 148 2.62 11.15 11.17
C PHE A 148 2.08 9.76 11.53
N GLY A 149 2.75 9.03 12.41
CA GLY A 149 2.28 7.74 12.92
C GLY A 149 2.53 6.58 11.97
N ALA A 150 3.63 6.61 11.22
CA ALA A 150 4.03 5.49 10.35
C ALA A 150 4.15 4.17 11.15
N ASP A 151 3.54 3.08 10.65
CA ASP A 151 3.59 1.76 11.31
C ASP A 151 4.91 1.02 11.02
N ARG A 152 5.73 0.82 12.05
CA ARG A 152 7.01 0.10 11.98
C ARG A 152 6.89 -1.32 11.42
N LYS A 153 5.76 -2.00 11.67
CA LYS A 153 5.56 -3.41 11.25
C LYS A 153 5.60 -3.57 9.73
N ILE A 154 5.35 -2.50 8.99
CA ILE A 154 5.29 -2.48 7.53
C ILE A 154 6.67 -2.58 6.90
N VAL A 155 7.70 -2.10 7.60
CA VAL A 155 9.06 -1.97 7.05
C VAL A 155 9.60 -3.30 6.50
N THR A 156 9.23 -4.43 7.12
CA THR A 156 9.68 -5.77 6.72
C THR A 156 8.56 -6.64 6.15
N ASP A 157 7.33 -6.13 6.04
CA ASP A 157 6.18 -6.93 5.59
C ASP A 157 6.00 -6.82 4.07
N SER A 158 6.88 -7.44 3.28
CA SER A 158 6.74 -7.42 1.80
C SER A 158 5.45 -8.05 1.28
N ALA A 159 4.77 -8.85 2.09
CA ALA A 159 3.47 -9.47 1.78
C ALA A 159 2.29 -8.70 2.40
N ARG A 160 2.48 -7.40 2.68
CA ARG A 160 1.45 -6.53 3.25
C ARG A 160 0.20 -6.55 2.39
N VAL A 161 -0.93 -6.64 3.06
CA VAL A 161 -2.26 -6.44 2.49
C VAL A 161 -2.80 -5.08 2.92
N LEU A 162 -3.32 -4.30 1.98
CA LEU A 162 -3.98 -3.03 2.25
C LEU A 162 -5.43 -3.08 1.78
N ARG A 163 -6.32 -2.28 2.39
CA ARG A 163 -7.71 -2.20 1.93
C ARG A 163 -7.74 -1.67 0.51
N ILE A 164 -8.55 -2.29 -0.35
CA ILE A 164 -8.59 -1.90 -1.76
C ILE A 164 -9.44 -0.65 -1.96
N PRO A 165 -9.02 0.28 -2.86
CA PRO A 165 -9.85 1.40 -3.26
C PRO A 165 -11.22 0.95 -3.78
N GLY A 166 -12.28 1.59 -3.29
CA GLY A 166 -13.68 1.30 -3.57
C GLY A 166 -14.36 0.37 -2.56
N SER A 167 -13.62 -0.21 -1.61
CA SER A 167 -14.20 -0.98 -0.49
C SER A 167 -14.53 -0.07 0.69
N THR A 168 -15.38 -0.53 1.61
CA THR A 168 -15.70 0.20 2.84
C THR A 168 -14.82 -0.28 4.00
N ASN A 169 -14.25 0.65 4.75
CA ASN A 169 -13.62 0.35 6.04
C ASN A 169 -14.70 0.28 7.13
N SER A 170 -15.02 -0.91 7.62
CA SER A 170 -16.10 -1.06 8.61
C SER A 170 -15.83 -0.34 9.94
N LYS A 171 -14.57 -0.07 10.27
CA LYS A 171 -14.18 0.62 11.52
C LYS A 171 -14.57 2.09 11.52
N SER A 172 -14.74 2.71 10.35
CA SER A 172 -15.12 4.12 10.22
C SER A 172 -16.35 4.35 9.34
N GLY A 173 -16.87 3.30 8.69
CA GLY A 173 -17.94 3.41 7.70
C GLY A 173 -17.53 4.12 6.40
N SER A 174 -16.26 4.52 6.26
CA SER A 174 -15.78 5.33 5.14
C SER A 174 -15.33 4.47 3.95
N CYS A 175 -15.58 4.95 2.74
CA CYS A 175 -15.06 4.35 1.52
C CYS A 175 -13.55 4.60 1.40
N VAL A 176 -12.80 3.57 1.01
CA VAL A 176 -11.38 3.68 0.69
C VAL A 176 -11.25 4.33 -0.68
N THR A 177 -10.61 5.49 -0.76
CA THR A 177 -10.56 6.29 -1.99
C THR A 177 -9.14 6.72 -2.31
N ILE A 178 -8.86 6.89 -3.61
CA ILE A 178 -7.59 7.45 -4.06
C ILE A 178 -7.75 8.97 -4.04
N LEU A 179 -6.93 9.64 -3.23
CA LEU A 179 -6.89 11.10 -3.09
C LEU A 179 -5.97 11.71 -4.15
N GLU A 180 -4.80 11.11 -4.37
CA GLU A 180 -3.84 11.52 -5.40
C GLU A 180 -3.34 10.32 -6.22
N ALA A 181 -3.07 10.56 -7.49
CA ALA A 181 -2.44 9.61 -8.39
C ALA A 181 -1.56 10.33 -9.40
N THR A 182 -0.27 10.01 -9.41
CA THR A 182 0.69 10.46 -10.41
C THR A 182 1.02 9.31 -11.38
N ASP A 183 1.86 9.57 -12.38
CA ASP A 183 2.43 8.54 -13.25
C ASP A 183 3.88 8.17 -12.88
N LEU A 184 4.35 8.63 -11.71
CA LEU A 184 5.72 8.45 -11.24
C LEU A 184 6.02 6.98 -10.93
N LYS A 185 7.12 6.49 -11.50
CA LYS A 185 7.65 5.14 -11.26
C LYS A 185 9.13 5.25 -10.93
N TYR A 186 9.56 4.47 -9.96
CA TYR A 186 10.88 4.54 -9.39
C TYR A 186 11.65 3.22 -9.56
N SER A 187 12.98 3.31 -9.48
CA SER A 187 13.84 2.16 -9.20
C SER A 187 14.45 2.32 -7.81
N LEU A 188 14.78 1.23 -7.13
CA LEU A 188 15.50 1.32 -5.85
C LEU A 188 16.89 1.92 -6.04
N THR A 189 17.52 1.70 -7.20
CA THR A 189 18.83 2.28 -7.52
C THR A 189 18.78 3.81 -7.60
N SER A 190 17.71 4.39 -8.14
CA SER A 190 17.56 5.86 -8.20
C SER A 190 17.19 6.48 -6.86
N LEU A 191 16.55 5.72 -5.97
CA LEU A 191 16.09 6.20 -4.67
C LEU A 191 17.15 6.06 -3.57
N ILE A 192 17.97 5.01 -3.63
CA ILE A 192 19.01 4.74 -2.65
C ILE A 192 20.32 5.30 -3.21
N ARG A 193 20.73 6.46 -2.69
CA ARG A 193 22.10 6.97 -2.88
C ARG A 193 23.08 6.22 -1.97
#